data_AF-A0A4P6WW85-F1
#
_entry.id   AF-A0A4P6WW85-F1
#
_cell.length_a   1.000
_cell.length_b   1.000
_cell.length_c   1.000
_cell.angle_alpha   90.00
_cell.angle_beta   90.00
_cell.angle_gamma   90.00
#
_symmetry.space_group_name_H-M   'P 1'
#
loop_
_entity.id
_entity.type
_entity.pdbx_description
1 polymer ?
#
loop_
_entity_poly.entity_id
_entity_poly.type
_entity_poly.pdbx_seq_one_letter_code
_entity_poly.pdbx_strand_id
1 'polypeptide(L)'
;MNPIRTPFSAISRLSLAGVCGALLFLLAACGGASDGADGPAPARSKSATLDASDSPKAQGTVPVYRFYNRATGAHFYTASASERDRIRATLPVMSYDGPAFEASPVAAAGLSPVHRFYNRQTGVHFYTISEAERAQVQANLPQFLYEGIAYYASTVAGPGLRPLSRFYLAGKGYHFYTVTPTEVAYLPQYAYEGTGYHVFGSEPATIRSYGSFARAALGPGAPLYGALSFPADNPWNQDVSALPVDPNSDAVIASIGLDTGLHPDFGSGFWEGAPIGIPYVVVSGAQARVPMVWTAYGDESDPGPYPVPVDAPVEGGRASNGDRHVIVIDRDNQRLYEIGRAFPQTGGAWFADVGALFHLDSNNVRPGGQPGWTSADAAGLPIFPGLARYEEAALGPGGIAHALRFTVQRSRRAYVPPATHWASSNTSANLPPMGMRVRLKASYIIPPTFSTETRALLTAMKTHGMFVADNGSNWYVSGAPDPRWNNDRLNSELRQVRGRDFEVVRMDGLVTP
;
A
#
# COMPACT_ATOMS: atom_id res chain seq x y z
N MET A 1 -44.52 -22.76 14.26
CA MET A 1 -44.10 -23.23 15.59
C MET A 1 -42.83 -22.48 15.97
N ASN A 2 -42.94 -21.66 17.00
CA ASN A 2 -41.84 -21.02 17.75
C ASN A 2 -42.05 -21.47 19.21
N PRO A 3 -41.14 -21.25 20.17
CA PRO A 3 -39.67 -21.20 20.12
C PRO A 3 -39.05 -22.02 21.30
N ILE A 4 -37.74 -22.19 21.36
CA ILE A 4 -37.04 -22.45 22.64
C ILE A 4 -35.87 -21.48 22.77
N ARG A 5 -36.05 -20.51 23.69
CA ARG A 5 -34.99 -19.79 24.40
C ARG A 5 -34.76 -20.50 25.73
N THR A 6 -33.53 -20.54 26.24
CA THR A 6 -33.15 -20.30 27.66
C THR A 6 -31.62 -20.39 27.86
N PRO A 7 -31.06 -19.86 28.99
CA PRO A 7 -29.82 -19.07 29.02
C PRO A 7 -28.74 -19.66 29.96
N PHE A 8 -27.56 -19.03 30.06
CA PHE A 8 -26.70 -19.23 31.24
C PHE A 8 -25.98 -17.94 31.72
N SER A 9 -26.10 -17.73 33.04
CA SER A 9 -25.45 -16.78 33.97
C SER A 9 -23.93 -16.71 33.82
N ALA A 10 -23.28 -15.54 33.94
CA ALA A 10 -22.98 -14.75 35.16
C ALA A 10 -22.07 -15.47 36.18
N ILE A 11 -20.84 -14.96 36.32
CA ILE A 11 -19.98 -15.10 37.52
C ILE A 11 -19.46 -13.71 37.90
N SER A 12 -19.64 -13.35 39.17
CA SER A 12 -19.24 -12.08 39.79
C SER A 12 -18.00 -12.23 40.67
N ARG A 13 -17.12 -11.22 40.58
CA ARG A 13 -16.37 -10.47 41.63
C ARG A 13 -15.56 -11.18 42.73
N LEU A 14 -14.34 -10.66 42.94
CA LEU A 14 -13.71 -10.21 44.21
C LEU A 14 -12.56 -9.22 43.82
N SER A 15 -12.64 -7.89 44.02
CA SER A 15 -12.15 -7.04 45.15
C SER A 15 -10.75 -7.42 45.70
N LEU A 16 -9.82 -6.53 46.09
CA LEU A 16 -9.92 -5.21 46.72
C LEU A 16 -8.54 -4.46 46.72
N ALA A 17 -8.59 -3.12 46.64
CA ALA A 17 -7.77 -2.07 47.29
C ALA A 17 -6.23 -1.92 47.12
N GLY A 18 -5.85 -0.65 46.88
CA GLY A 18 -4.54 -0.08 47.17
C GLY A 18 -4.47 1.39 46.75
N VAL A 19 -4.45 2.31 47.73
CA VAL A 19 -4.76 3.75 47.66
C VAL A 19 -3.50 4.63 47.70
N CYS A 20 -3.64 5.87 47.21
CA CYS A 20 -2.94 7.12 47.56
C CYS A 20 -1.62 7.52 46.88
N GLY A 21 -1.58 8.80 46.47
CA GLY A 21 -0.35 9.56 46.27
C GLY A 21 -0.43 10.70 45.26
N ALA A 22 -1.20 11.76 45.57
CA ALA A 22 -1.13 13.03 44.86
C ALA A 22 0.19 13.77 45.20
N LEU A 23 0.81 14.44 44.23
CA LEU A 23 1.72 15.56 44.49
C LEU A 23 1.61 16.60 43.36
N LEU A 24 1.31 17.83 43.76
CA LEU A 24 1.09 19.02 42.95
C LEU A 24 1.93 20.14 43.58
N PHE A 25 2.89 20.73 42.86
CA PHE A 25 3.60 22.00 43.12
C PHE A 25 4.52 22.22 41.89
N LEU A 26 4.83 23.40 41.33
CA LEU A 26 4.31 24.77 41.32
C LEU A 26 5.05 25.49 40.16
N LEU A 27 4.46 26.53 39.56
CA LEU A 27 5.14 27.46 38.63
C LEU A 27 6.23 28.29 39.34
N ALA A 28 7.27 28.67 38.60
CA ALA A 28 7.95 29.97 38.80
C ALA A 28 8.66 30.43 37.50
N ALA A 29 8.40 31.67 37.11
CA ALA A 29 9.11 32.45 36.11
C ALA A 29 9.76 33.68 36.77
N CYS A 30 10.90 34.15 36.25
CA CYS A 30 11.49 35.52 36.26
C CYS A 30 12.77 35.44 35.39
N GLY A 31 13.02 36.25 34.34
CA GLY A 31 13.33 37.70 34.34
C GLY A 31 14.76 37.92 34.88
N GLY A 32 15.76 38.52 34.24
CA GLY A 32 16.00 39.26 32.99
C GLY A 32 17.44 39.83 33.07
N ALA A 33 18.09 40.22 31.96
CA ALA A 33 19.28 41.08 31.97
C ALA A 33 19.47 41.76 30.61
N SER A 34 19.83 43.05 30.65
CA SER A 34 19.96 44.01 29.54
C SER A 34 21.42 44.41 29.29
N ASP A 35 21.60 45.25 28.24
CA ASP A 35 22.75 46.08 27.82
C ASP A 35 23.70 45.37 26.82
N GLY A 36 23.92 45.78 25.55
CA GLY A 36 24.13 47.10 24.92
C GLY A 36 25.66 47.30 24.71
N ALA A 37 26.29 47.70 23.60
CA ALA A 37 25.97 48.10 22.23
C ALA A 37 27.30 48.10 21.41
N ASP A 38 27.26 47.96 20.07
CA ASP A 38 28.02 48.78 19.08
C ASP A 38 27.95 48.17 17.65
N GLY A 39 27.58 48.99 16.65
CA GLY A 39 27.39 48.63 15.22
C GLY A 39 28.70 48.62 14.38
N PRO A 40 28.69 48.69 13.01
CA PRO A 40 27.60 49.12 12.10
C PRO A 40 27.32 48.22 10.84
N ALA A 41 26.27 48.62 10.11
CA ALA A 41 25.63 48.18 8.84
C ALA A 41 26.47 47.45 7.73
N PRO A 42 25.86 46.69 6.78
CA PRO A 42 25.11 47.32 5.68
C PRO A 42 23.94 46.54 4.99
N ALA A 43 23.25 47.31 4.14
CA ALA A 43 22.56 46.95 2.88
C ALA A 43 21.24 46.14 2.89
N ARG A 44 20.17 46.84 2.45
CA ARG A 44 18.88 46.29 1.99
C ARG A 44 19.08 45.43 0.72
N SER A 45 18.56 44.20 0.70
CA SER A 45 18.24 43.49 -0.53
C SER A 45 16.72 43.39 -0.71
N LYS A 46 16.27 43.66 -1.94
CA LYS A 46 14.88 43.52 -2.37
C LYS A 46 14.49 42.04 -2.36
N SER A 47 13.31 41.76 -1.83
CA SER A 47 12.63 40.48 -1.89
C SER A 47 12.45 40.04 -3.35
N ALA A 48 12.99 38.87 -3.68
CA ALA A 48 12.62 38.09 -4.85
C ALA A 48 12.05 36.76 -4.33
N THR A 49 10.79 36.52 -4.66
CA THR A 49 10.02 35.29 -4.44
C THR A 49 10.73 34.11 -5.12
N LEU A 50 11.00 33.04 -4.38
CA LEU A 50 11.49 31.77 -4.92
C LEU A 50 10.30 30.90 -5.30
N ASP A 51 10.22 30.56 -6.59
CA ASP A 51 9.29 29.60 -7.16
C ASP A 51 9.49 28.19 -6.59
N ALA A 52 8.39 27.47 -6.39
CA ALA A 52 8.32 26.12 -5.84
C ALA A 52 8.56 25.04 -6.91
N SER A 53 9.69 25.10 -7.63
CA SER A 53 10.06 24.09 -8.64
C SER A 53 11.45 23.46 -8.45
N ASP A 54 12.07 23.57 -7.29
CA ASP A 54 13.33 22.87 -7.01
C ASP A 54 13.27 22.20 -5.64
N SER A 55 12.83 20.94 -5.63
CA SER A 55 13.05 20.07 -4.47
C SER A 55 14.55 19.86 -4.35
N PRO A 56 15.20 20.16 -3.21
CA PRO A 56 16.64 20.04 -3.12
C PRO A 56 17.04 18.57 -3.34
N LYS A 57 17.72 18.30 -4.46
CA LYS A 57 18.59 17.13 -4.55
C LYS A 57 19.45 17.13 -3.28
N ALA A 58 19.41 16.04 -2.51
CA ALA A 58 20.34 15.82 -1.41
C ALA A 58 21.77 15.97 -1.95
N GLN A 59 22.41 17.11 -1.67
CA GLN A 59 23.75 17.39 -2.18
C GLN A 59 24.73 16.42 -1.48
N GLY A 60 25.32 15.50 -2.25
CA GLY A 60 26.49 14.72 -1.83
C GLY A 60 26.35 13.19 -1.69
N THR A 61 25.19 12.58 -1.96
CA THR A 61 25.05 11.10 -1.90
C THR A 61 25.38 10.42 -3.23
N VAL A 62 25.70 9.12 -3.17
CA VAL A 62 25.89 8.26 -4.33
C VAL A 62 25.07 6.97 -4.20
N PRO A 63 24.63 6.39 -5.32
CA PRO A 63 23.92 5.10 -5.30
C PRO A 63 24.85 3.98 -4.86
N VAL A 64 24.33 3.10 -4.01
CA VAL A 64 24.92 1.81 -3.69
C VAL A 64 24.31 0.76 -4.60
N TYR A 65 25.14 0.19 -5.45
CA TYR A 65 24.79 -0.80 -6.45
C TYR A 65 24.73 -2.20 -5.87
N ARG A 66 23.65 -2.93 -6.14
CA ARG A 66 23.45 -4.32 -5.71
C ARG A 66 23.68 -5.29 -6.85
N PHE A 67 24.31 -6.41 -6.53
CA PHE A 67 24.49 -7.55 -7.42
C PHE A 67 24.08 -8.84 -6.72
N TYR A 68 23.41 -9.73 -7.45
CA TYR A 68 23.13 -11.08 -7.02
C TYR A 68 24.21 -12.05 -7.54
N ASN A 69 24.92 -12.73 -6.65
CA ASN A 69 25.91 -13.75 -7.02
C ASN A 69 25.21 -15.08 -7.24
N ARG A 70 25.13 -15.54 -8.49
CA ARG A 70 24.40 -16.76 -8.86
C ARG A 70 25.06 -18.05 -8.35
N ALA A 71 26.35 -18.03 -8.01
CA ALA A 71 27.05 -19.20 -7.48
C ALA A 71 26.81 -19.38 -5.98
N THR A 72 26.84 -18.30 -5.19
CA THR A 72 26.69 -18.38 -3.73
C THR A 72 25.25 -18.14 -3.27
N GLY A 73 24.47 -17.42 -4.07
CA GLY A 73 23.16 -16.86 -3.72
C GLY A 73 23.23 -15.61 -2.84
N ALA A 74 24.43 -15.11 -2.52
CA ALA A 74 24.63 -13.91 -1.71
C ALA A 74 24.53 -12.64 -2.56
N HIS A 75 24.35 -11.49 -1.89
CA HIS A 75 24.36 -10.19 -2.55
C HIS A 75 25.63 -9.40 -2.25
N PHE A 76 26.07 -8.62 -3.23
CA PHE A 76 27.22 -7.72 -3.15
C PHE A 76 26.76 -6.28 -3.32
N TYR A 77 27.37 -5.36 -2.56
CA TYR A 77 27.02 -3.94 -2.51
C TYR A 77 28.25 -3.06 -2.72
N THR A 78 28.16 -2.08 -3.61
CA THR A 78 29.25 -1.12 -3.82
C THR A 78 28.75 0.29 -4.13
N ALA A 79 29.37 1.30 -3.51
CA ALA A 79 29.17 2.70 -3.87
C ALA A 79 30.10 3.15 -5.04
N SER A 80 31.03 2.29 -5.46
CA SER A 80 31.99 2.60 -6.52
C SER A 80 31.43 2.27 -7.90
N ALA A 81 31.19 3.31 -8.71
CA ALA A 81 30.77 3.14 -10.11
C ALA A 81 31.81 2.36 -10.93
N SER A 82 33.11 2.59 -10.69
CA SER A 82 34.19 1.85 -11.36
C SER A 82 34.20 0.38 -10.97
N GLU A 83 33.93 0.04 -9.70
CA GLU A 83 33.82 -1.35 -9.25
C GLU A 83 32.59 -2.03 -9.86
N ARG A 84 31.44 -1.34 -9.89
CA ARG A 84 30.23 -1.79 -10.60
C ARG A 84 30.54 -2.12 -12.06
N ASP A 85 31.19 -1.22 -12.78
CA ASP A 85 31.46 -1.38 -14.21
C ASP A 85 32.45 -2.53 -14.46
N ARG A 86 33.49 -2.64 -13.63
CA ARG A 86 34.41 -3.78 -13.67
C ARG A 86 33.69 -5.10 -13.42
N ILE A 87 32.85 -5.19 -12.39
CA ILE A 87 32.09 -6.43 -12.08
C ILE A 87 31.20 -6.81 -13.27
N ARG A 88 30.47 -5.85 -13.85
CA ARG A 88 29.61 -6.10 -15.02
C ARG A 88 30.40 -6.58 -16.24
N ALA A 89 31.62 -6.07 -16.43
CA ALA A 89 32.46 -6.43 -17.56
C ALA A 89 33.18 -7.78 -17.36
N THR A 90 33.58 -8.13 -16.13
CA THR A 90 34.52 -9.24 -15.90
C THR A 90 33.94 -10.43 -15.14
N LEU A 91 32.78 -10.30 -14.48
CA LEU A 91 32.23 -11.35 -13.60
C LEU A 91 30.81 -11.76 -14.03
N PRO A 92 30.66 -12.69 -14.99
CA PRO A 92 29.35 -13.13 -15.51
C PRO A 92 28.47 -13.85 -14.47
N VAL A 93 29.06 -14.34 -13.38
CA VAL A 93 28.33 -14.93 -12.24
C VAL A 93 27.52 -13.91 -11.44
N MET A 94 27.85 -12.62 -11.57
CA MET A 94 27.21 -11.52 -10.87
C MET A 94 26.09 -10.94 -11.74
N SER A 95 24.85 -11.13 -11.31
CA SER A 95 23.69 -10.45 -11.90
C SER A 95 23.60 -9.04 -11.34
N TYR A 96 23.44 -8.02 -12.19
CA TYR A 96 23.29 -6.64 -11.74
C TYR A 96 21.82 -6.33 -11.45
N ASP A 97 21.50 -5.99 -10.20
CA ASP A 97 20.12 -5.67 -9.77
C ASP A 97 19.80 -4.18 -9.92
N GLY A 98 20.83 -3.33 -10.04
CA GLY A 98 20.68 -1.88 -10.06
C GLY A 98 21.05 -1.19 -8.74
N PRO A 99 20.74 0.11 -8.61
CA PRO A 99 20.85 0.84 -7.34
C PRO A 99 19.88 0.28 -6.30
N ALA A 100 20.36 0.00 -5.09
CA ALA A 100 19.54 -0.50 -3.98
C ALA A 100 19.13 0.59 -2.98
N PHE A 101 20.02 1.54 -2.70
CA PHE A 101 19.81 2.69 -1.82
C PHE A 101 20.89 3.75 -2.07
N GLU A 102 20.74 4.94 -1.48
CA GLU A 102 21.75 6.01 -1.54
C GLU A 102 22.57 6.03 -0.24
N ALA A 103 23.87 6.33 -0.34
CA ALA A 103 24.75 6.51 0.81
C ALA A 103 25.72 7.67 0.57
N SER A 104 26.37 8.18 1.62
CA SER A 104 27.42 9.17 1.42
C SER A 104 28.75 8.47 1.08
N PRO A 105 29.47 8.89 0.01
CA PRO A 105 30.80 8.37 -0.28
C PRO A 105 31.88 8.98 0.63
N VAL A 106 31.55 10.03 1.37
CA VAL A 106 32.48 10.80 2.22
C VAL A 106 31.96 10.92 3.64
N ALA A 107 32.87 11.09 4.60
CA ALA A 107 32.51 11.36 5.99
C ALA A 107 31.77 12.71 6.11
N ALA A 108 30.72 12.74 6.93
CA ALA A 108 29.98 13.96 7.25
C ALA A 108 29.42 13.89 8.68
N ALA A 109 29.04 15.04 9.23
CA ALA A 109 28.43 15.12 10.56
C ALA A 109 27.15 14.26 10.63
N GLY A 110 27.01 13.47 11.70
CA GLY A 110 25.85 12.57 11.88
C GLY A 110 25.91 11.25 11.09
N LEU A 111 27.01 11.00 10.37
CA LEU A 111 27.25 9.73 9.66
C LEU A 111 28.42 8.96 10.27
N SER A 112 28.29 7.63 10.23
CA SER A 112 29.28 6.65 10.64
C SER A 112 29.72 5.80 9.45
N PRO A 113 30.97 5.29 9.44
CA PRO A 113 31.46 4.44 8.37
C PRO A 113 30.76 3.07 8.38
N VAL A 114 30.43 2.57 7.19
CA VAL A 114 30.02 1.19 6.97
C VAL A 114 31.20 0.41 6.41
N HIS A 115 31.65 -0.58 7.15
CA HIS A 115 32.82 -1.40 6.90
C HIS A 115 32.46 -2.61 6.04
N ARG A 116 33.29 -2.91 5.04
CA ARG A 116 33.16 -4.09 4.18
C ARG A 116 34.25 -5.10 4.47
N PHE A 117 33.84 -6.37 4.52
CA PHE A 117 34.72 -7.50 4.68
C PHE A 117 34.45 -8.54 3.60
N TYR A 118 35.50 -9.17 3.09
CA TYR A 118 35.44 -10.28 2.16
C TYR A 118 35.77 -11.59 2.87
N ASN A 119 34.85 -12.55 2.87
CA ASN A 119 35.11 -13.89 3.41
C ASN A 119 35.84 -14.75 2.36
N ARG A 120 37.13 -15.01 2.59
CA ARG A 120 37.98 -15.76 1.66
C ARG A 120 37.61 -17.24 1.52
N GLN A 121 36.83 -17.79 2.46
CA GLN A 121 36.39 -19.19 2.41
C GLN A 121 35.11 -19.35 1.60
N THR A 122 34.17 -18.41 1.70
CA THR A 122 32.83 -18.54 1.08
C THR A 122 32.64 -17.65 -0.14
N GLY A 123 33.51 -16.66 -0.37
CA GLY A 123 33.41 -15.72 -1.48
C GLY A 123 32.29 -14.68 -1.32
N VAL A 124 31.75 -14.51 -0.11
CA VAL A 124 30.67 -13.55 0.20
C VAL A 124 31.19 -12.37 1.00
N HIS A 125 30.43 -11.27 1.02
CA HIS A 125 30.79 -10.05 1.73
C HIS A 125 29.93 -9.85 2.97
N PHE A 126 30.50 -9.18 3.97
CA PHE A 126 29.85 -8.77 5.20
C PHE A 126 29.99 -7.26 5.38
N TYR A 127 28.92 -6.61 5.86
CA TYR A 127 28.85 -5.17 6.04
C TYR A 127 28.41 -4.81 7.47
N THR A 128 29.10 -3.88 8.10
CA THR A 128 28.73 -3.41 9.44
C THR A 128 29.02 -1.93 9.64
N ILE A 129 28.08 -1.22 10.25
CA ILE A 129 28.29 0.14 10.76
C ILE A 129 28.86 0.15 12.19
N SER A 130 28.80 -1.00 12.87
CA SER A 130 29.19 -1.11 14.28
C SER A 130 30.71 -1.23 14.37
N GLU A 131 31.33 -0.20 14.93
CA GLU A 131 32.77 -0.18 15.24
C GLU A 131 33.20 -1.36 16.12
N ALA A 132 32.34 -1.75 17.07
CA ALA A 132 32.57 -2.91 17.92
C ALA A 132 32.52 -4.22 17.12
N GLU A 133 31.52 -4.39 16.24
CA GLU A 133 31.40 -5.58 15.39
C GLU A 133 32.57 -5.67 14.40
N ARG A 134 32.98 -4.53 13.80
CA ARG A 134 34.19 -4.47 12.97
C ARG A 134 35.42 -4.97 13.72
N ALA A 135 35.66 -4.44 14.93
CA ALA A 135 36.81 -4.85 15.74
C ALA A 135 36.77 -6.33 16.12
N GLN A 136 35.59 -6.86 16.47
CA GLN A 136 35.40 -8.28 16.78
C GLN A 136 35.68 -9.18 15.57
N VAL A 137 35.19 -8.82 14.38
CA VAL A 137 35.47 -9.56 13.14
C VAL A 137 36.97 -9.57 12.84
N GLN A 138 37.65 -8.44 12.94
CA GLN A 138 39.09 -8.35 12.68
C GLN A 138 39.93 -9.13 13.69
N ALA A 139 39.55 -9.12 14.97
CA ALA A 139 40.30 -9.80 16.01
C ALA A 139 40.09 -11.32 15.99
N ASN A 140 38.87 -11.78 15.70
CA ASN A 140 38.46 -13.15 16.01
C ASN A 140 38.11 -14.00 14.80
N LEU A 141 37.90 -13.42 13.61
CA LEU A 141 37.44 -14.15 12.42
C LEU A 141 38.44 -14.04 11.24
N PRO A 142 39.53 -14.84 11.25
CA PRO A 142 40.64 -14.74 10.28
C PRO A 142 40.26 -15.05 8.81
N GLN A 143 39.09 -15.64 8.59
CA GLN A 143 38.54 -15.87 7.26
C GLN A 143 38.06 -14.58 6.57
N PHE A 144 37.74 -13.54 7.34
CA PHE A 144 37.32 -12.25 6.81
C PHE A 144 38.53 -11.34 6.58
N LEU A 145 38.73 -10.94 5.33
CA LEU A 145 39.64 -9.88 4.94
C LEU A 145 38.91 -8.54 5.06
N TYR A 146 39.46 -7.59 5.82
CA TYR A 146 38.92 -6.23 5.88
C TYR A 146 39.28 -5.47 4.60
N GLU A 147 38.29 -4.96 3.90
CA GLU A 147 38.45 -4.25 2.62
C GLU A 147 38.35 -2.72 2.76
N GLY A 148 38.01 -2.22 3.95
CA GLY A 148 37.88 -0.80 4.22
C GLY A 148 36.44 -0.32 4.37
N ILE A 149 36.27 0.99 4.22
CA ILE A 149 34.97 1.67 4.29
C ILE A 149 34.30 1.56 2.92
N ALA A 150 33.09 1.02 2.88
CA ALA A 150 32.29 0.96 1.65
C ALA A 150 31.56 2.27 1.36
N TYR A 151 30.99 2.90 2.40
CA TYR A 151 30.26 4.16 2.36
C TYR A 151 29.96 4.63 3.79
N TYR A 152 29.31 5.78 3.95
CA TYR A 152 28.89 6.35 5.23
C TYR A 152 27.36 6.44 5.29
N ALA A 153 26.80 6.10 6.45
CA ALA A 153 25.36 6.04 6.74
C ALA A 153 25.08 6.49 8.18
N SER A 154 23.82 6.67 8.59
CA SER A 154 23.49 7.09 9.95
C SER A 154 23.17 5.92 10.86
N THR A 155 23.68 5.93 12.10
CA THR A 155 23.30 4.96 13.13
C THR A 155 21.96 5.29 13.78
N VAL A 156 21.44 6.50 13.56
CA VAL A 156 20.17 6.98 14.13
C VAL A 156 19.17 7.30 13.02
N ALA A 157 17.88 7.18 13.34
CA ALA A 157 16.84 7.58 12.42
C ALA A 157 16.82 9.12 12.28
N GLY A 158 16.38 9.61 11.12
CA GLY A 158 16.26 11.05 10.88
C GLY A 158 15.54 11.37 9.57
N PRO A 159 15.12 12.64 9.38
CA PRO A 159 14.49 13.09 8.13
C PRO A 159 15.38 12.78 6.92
N GLY A 160 14.79 12.22 5.85
CA GLY A 160 15.52 11.87 4.62
C GLY A 160 16.39 10.61 4.71
N LEU A 161 16.20 9.79 5.76
CA LEU A 161 16.87 8.51 5.94
C LEU A 161 15.85 7.37 6.03
N ARG A 162 16.22 6.18 5.53
CA ARG A 162 15.43 4.95 5.59
C ARG A 162 16.14 3.86 6.37
N PRO A 163 15.43 3.02 7.15
CA PRO A 163 16.05 1.87 7.79
C PRO A 163 16.51 0.85 6.73
N LEU A 164 17.77 0.45 6.82
CA LEU A 164 18.32 -0.71 6.12
C LEU A 164 18.28 -1.91 7.06
N SER A 165 17.34 -2.81 6.79
CA SER A 165 17.16 -4.06 7.51
C SER A 165 18.28 -5.05 7.22
N ARG A 166 18.73 -5.76 8.26
CA ARG A 166 19.74 -6.82 8.19
C ARG A 166 19.09 -8.16 8.47
N PHE A 167 19.40 -9.16 7.64
CA PHE A 167 18.93 -10.53 7.77
C PHE A 167 20.11 -11.50 7.72
N TYR A 168 20.06 -12.60 8.46
CA TYR A 168 21.09 -13.63 8.50
C TYR A 168 20.57 -14.97 7.98
N LEU A 169 21.27 -15.56 7.01
CA LEU A 169 20.97 -16.91 6.51
C LEU A 169 21.91 -17.92 7.16
N ALA A 170 21.47 -18.51 8.28
CA ALA A 170 22.29 -19.43 9.06
C ALA A 170 22.82 -20.62 8.24
N GLY A 171 22.00 -21.18 7.35
CA GLY A 171 22.38 -22.31 6.50
C GLY A 171 23.50 -22.02 5.49
N LYS A 172 23.82 -20.74 5.23
CA LYS A 172 24.89 -20.32 4.31
C LYS A 172 25.92 -19.37 4.92
N GLY A 173 25.69 -18.89 6.14
CA GLY A 173 26.64 -18.04 6.88
C GLY A 173 26.85 -16.65 6.28
N TYR A 174 25.82 -16.04 5.69
CA TYR A 174 25.91 -14.67 5.17
C TYR A 174 24.69 -13.82 5.50
N HIS A 175 24.85 -12.51 5.34
CA HIS A 175 23.81 -11.53 5.59
C HIS A 175 23.21 -10.99 4.30
N PHE A 176 21.96 -10.54 4.39
CA PHE A 176 21.27 -9.77 3.38
C PHE A 176 20.84 -8.42 3.95
N TYR A 177 20.90 -7.37 3.12
CA TYR A 177 20.65 -5.99 3.53
C TYR A 177 19.66 -5.34 2.58
N THR A 178 18.61 -4.72 3.10
CA THR A 178 17.61 -4.07 2.25
C THR A 178 16.84 -2.96 2.94
N VAL A 179 16.47 -1.95 2.16
CA VAL A 179 15.51 -0.91 2.57
C VAL A 179 14.05 -1.36 2.38
N THR A 180 13.85 -2.54 1.79
CA THR A 180 12.55 -3.14 1.48
C THR A 180 12.50 -4.53 2.13
N PRO A 181 12.41 -4.62 3.48
CA PRO A 181 12.48 -5.89 4.22
C PRO A 181 11.46 -6.93 3.75
N THR A 182 10.39 -6.49 3.10
CA THR A 182 9.33 -7.33 2.52
C THR A 182 9.83 -8.24 1.39
N GLU A 183 10.97 -7.94 0.75
CA GLU A 183 11.57 -8.84 -0.26
C GLU A 183 12.18 -10.11 0.36
N VAL A 184 12.41 -10.11 1.69
CA VAL A 184 13.01 -11.25 2.42
C VAL A 184 12.12 -11.78 3.53
N ALA A 185 11.13 -11.00 3.99
CA ALA A 185 10.22 -11.38 5.06
C ALA A 185 9.44 -12.70 4.81
N TYR A 186 9.31 -13.12 3.55
CA TYR A 186 8.64 -14.36 3.15
C TYR A 186 9.56 -15.56 2.95
N LEU A 187 10.87 -15.39 3.17
CA LEU A 187 11.86 -16.46 3.03
C LEU A 187 12.21 -16.99 4.43
N PRO A 188 11.58 -18.09 4.91
CA PRO A 188 11.69 -18.56 6.30
C PRO A 188 13.13 -18.94 6.70
N GLN A 189 14.01 -19.11 5.73
CA GLN A 189 15.43 -19.39 5.91
C GLN A 189 16.26 -18.19 6.43
N TYR A 190 15.77 -16.95 6.26
CA TYR A 190 16.45 -15.75 6.74
C TYR A 190 15.93 -15.34 8.11
N ALA A 191 16.82 -15.25 9.09
CA ALA A 191 16.53 -14.66 10.39
C ALA A 191 16.63 -13.13 10.31
N TYR A 192 15.58 -12.42 10.72
CA TYR A 192 15.62 -10.96 10.79
C TYR A 192 16.42 -10.50 12.02
N GLU A 193 17.42 -9.66 11.82
CA GLU A 193 18.30 -9.14 12.89
C GLU A 193 17.99 -7.68 13.27
N GLY A 194 16.98 -7.07 12.65
CA GLY A 194 16.60 -5.68 12.91
C GLY A 194 17.15 -4.69 11.88
N THR A 195 17.02 -3.40 12.21
CA THR A 195 17.63 -2.31 11.44
C THR A 195 19.14 -2.31 11.69
N GLY A 196 19.94 -2.52 10.64
CA GLY A 196 21.39 -2.42 10.74
C GLY A 196 21.85 -0.96 10.88
N TYR A 197 21.33 -0.08 10.03
CA TYR A 197 21.58 1.36 10.03
C TYR A 197 20.58 2.08 9.12
N HIS A 198 20.67 3.41 9.03
CA HIS A 198 19.80 4.25 8.23
C HIS A 198 20.57 4.84 7.05
N VAL A 199 20.10 4.59 5.84
CA VAL A 199 20.72 5.02 4.58
C VAL A 199 19.97 6.21 3.99
N PHE A 200 20.64 6.95 3.11
CA PHE A 200 20.00 8.08 2.45
C PHE A 200 18.93 7.60 1.48
N GLY A 201 17.88 8.40 1.45
CA GLY A 201 16.72 8.18 0.64
C GLY A 201 15.59 8.89 1.35
N SER A 202 14.88 9.75 0.63
CA SER A 202 13.47 9.88 0.96
C SER A 202 12.91 8.44 1.07
N GLU A 203 11.97 8.16 1.99
CA GLU A 203 10.90 7.18 1.69
C GLU A 203 10.70 7.26 0.20
N PRO A 204 10.87 6.17 -0.60
CA PRO A 204 10.94 6.32 -2.03
C PRO A 204 9.76 7.21 -2.33
N ALA A 205 10.03 8.38 -2.93
CA ALA A 205 8.97 8.97 -3.70
C ALA A 205 8.66 7.79 -4.63
N THR A 206 7.61 7.05 -4.30
CA THR A 206 7.08 6.04 -5.17
C THR A 206 6.95 6.86 -6.42
N ILE A 207 7.79 6.60 -7.42
CA ILE A 207 7.59 7.23 -8.71
C ILE A 207 6.26 6.61 -9.11
N ARG A 208 5.20 7.33 -8.75
CA ARG A 208 3.83 6.92 -8.92
C ARG A 208 3.68 6.81 -10.41
N SER A 209 3.54 5.58 -10.86
CA SER A 209 3.49 5.26 -12.27
C SER A 209 2.02 5.18 -12.61
N TYR A 210 1.43 6.34 -12.90
CA TYR A 210 0.03 6.45 -13.28
C TYR A 210 -0.21 5.76 -14.62
N GLY A 211 -1.13 4.80 -14.60
CA GLY A 211 -1.52 4.00 -15.73
C GLY A 211 -0.44 3.10 -16.32
N SER A 212 0.63 2.84 -15.57
CA SER A 212 1.68 1.92 -16.02
C SER A 212 2.13 0.98 -14.91
N PHE A 213 1.84 -0.30 -15.13
CA PHE A 213 2.19 -1.46 -14.32
C PHE A 213 3.44 -2.17 -14.83
N ALA A 214 4.13 -1.60 -15.83
CA ALA A 214 5.28 -2.21 -16.49
C ALA A 214 6.45 -2.58 -15.56
N ARG A 215 6.42 -2.18 -14.28
CA ARG A 215 7.40 -2.55 -13.24
C ARG A 215 6.90 -3.60 -12.24
N ALA A 216 5.59 -3.81 -12.12
CA ALA A 216 4.96 -4.70 -11.14
C ALA A 216 5.46 -6.15 -11.26
N ALA A 217 5.86 -6.82 -10.17
CA ALA A 217 6.30 -8.22 -10.28
C ALA A 217 5.18 -9.13 -10.81
N LEU A 218 5.53 -10.31 -11.33
CA LEU A 218 4.56 -11.31 -11.81
C LEU A 218 4.10 -12.21 -10.64
N GLY A 219 2.85 -12.68 -10.73
CA GLY A 219 2.28 -13.67 -9.81
C GLY A 219 1.14 -13.12 -8.92
N PRO A 220 0.54 -14.00 -8.09
CA PRO A 220 -0.53 -13.62 -7.17
C PRO A 220 -0.04 -12.63 -6.11
N GLY A 221 -0.81 -11.55 -5.87
CA GLY A 221 -0.49 -10.53 -4.87
C GLY A 221 0.88 -9.86 -5.07
N ALA A 222 1.37 -9.83 -6.31
CA ALA A 222 2.72 -9.40 -6.61
C ALA A 222 2.92 -7.89 -6.38
N PRO A 223 4.08 -7.45 -5.84
CA PRO A 223 4.33 -6.04 -5.56
C PRO A 223 4.27 -5.19 -6.83
N LEU A 224 3.56 -4.07 -6.73
CA LEU A 224 3.28 -3.18 -7.86
C LEU A 224 4.34 -2.09 -8.09
N TYR A 225 5.25 -1.92 -7.12
CA TYR A 225 6.33 -0.92 -7.16
C TYR A 225 5.88 0.52 -7.49
N GLY A 226 4.73 0.93 -6.94
CA GLY A 226 4.18 2.28 -7.10
C GLY A 226 3.33 2.50 -8.36
N ALA A 227 2.96 1.44 -9.07
CA ALA A 227 1.97 1.53 -10.14
C ALA A 227 0.59 1.91 -9.59
N LEU A 228 -0.05 2.90 -10.22
CA LEU A 228 -1.41 3.33 -9.92
C LEU A 228 -2.28 3.12 -11.15
N SER A 229 -3.50 2.67 -10.93
CA SER A 229 -4.49 2.54 -11.99
C SER A 229 -4.83 3.91 -12.56
N PHE A 230 -4.92 3.98 -13.88
CA PHE A 230 -5.36 5.17 -14.64
C PHE A 230 -4.38 6.36 -14.61
N PRO A 231 -4.50 7.27 -15.60
CA PRO A 231 -3.81 8.56 -15.59
C PRO A 231 -4.01 9.36 -14.29
N ALA A 232 -3.08 10.28 -14.00
CA ALA A 232 -3.11 11.08 -12.77
C ALA A 232 -4.35 11.97 -12.63
N ASP A 233 -4.95 12.38 -13.75
CA ASP A 233 -6.16 13.19 -13.83
C ASP A 233 -7.45 12.35 -13.78
N ASN A 234 -7.35 11.02 -13.67
CA ASN A 234 -8.51 10.15 -13.55
C ASN A 234 -9.26 10.37 -12.23
N PRO A 235 -10.61 10.27 -12.20
CA PRO A 235 -11.39 10.38 -10.96
C PRO A 235 -10.90 9.50 -9.80
N TRP A 236 -10.38 8.30 -10.07
CA TRP A 236 -9.80 7.43 -9.04
C TRP A 236 -8.60 8.04 -8.31
N ASN A 237 -7.80 8.87 -8.99
CA ASN A 237 -6.56 9.47 -8.47
C ASN A 237 -6.76 10.92 -7.99
N GLN A 238 -7.94 11.50 -8.24
CA GLN A 238 -8.25 12.89 -7.93
C GLN A 238 -8.23 13.17 -6.41
N ASP A 239 -7.68 14.32 -6.03
CA ASP A 239 -7.87 14.91 -4.70
C ASP A 239 -9.24 15.58 -4.61
N VAL A 240 -10.05 15.13 -3.66
CA VAL A 240 -11.41 15.58 -3.40
C VAL A 240 -11.57 16.32 -2.08
N SER A 241 -10.48 16.56 -1.35
CA SER A 241 -10.50 17.16 -0.01
C SER A 241 -11.14 18.56 0.01
N ALA A 242 -11.00 19.32 -1.07
CA ALA A 242 -11.55 20.67 -1.23
C ALA A 242 -12.82 20.74 -2.10
N LEU A 243 -13.32 19.61 -2.63
CA LEU A 243 -14.52 19.64 -3.48
C LEU A 243 -15.78 19.99 -2.66
N PRO A 244 -16.81 20.58 -3.29
CA PRO A 244 -18.05 20.90 -2.58
C PRO A 244 -18.71 19.66 -1.96
N VAL A 245 -19.35 19.84 -0.80
CA VAL A 245 -20.20 18.81 -0.18
C VAL A 245 -21.56 18.79 -0.88
N ASP A 246 -22.12 17.61 -1.06
CA ASP A 246 -23.47 17.46 -1.61
C ASP A 246 -24.52 18.01 -0.64
N PRO A 247 -25.49 18.83 -1.09
CA PRO A 247 -26.54 19.36 -0.22
C PRO A 247 -27.37 18.31 0.50
N ASN A 248 -27.47 17.07 -0.04
CA ASN A 248 -28.20 15.97 0.58
C ASN A 248 -27.30 15.02 1.40
N SER A 249 -26.04 15.40 1.66
CA SER A 249 -25.04 14.56 2.33
C SER A 249 -25.56 13.95 3.64
N ASP A 250 -26.12 14.77 4.54
CA ASP A 250 -26.55 14.30 5.86
C ASP A 250 -27.65 13.22 5.78
N ALA A 251 -28.62 13.40 4.88
CA ALA A 251 -29.70 12.43 4.69
C ALA A 251 -29.19 11.11 4.10
N VAL A 252 -28.27 11.20 3.12
CA VAL A 252 -27.69 10.01 2.49
C VAL A 252 -26.81 9.25 3.47
N ILE A 253 -25.91 9.91 4.20
CA ILE A 253 -25.07 9.29 5.22
C ILE A 253 -25.93 8.65 6.33
N ALA A 254 -27.02 9.32 6.74
CA ALA A 254 -27.95 8.76 7.70
C ALA A 254 -28.64 7.48 7.22
N SER A 255 -28.91 7.37 5.91
CA SER A 255 -29.52 6.17 5.31
C SER A 255 -28.60 4.94 5.31
N ILE A 256 -27.28 5.17 5.31
CA ILE A 256 -26.23 4.13 5.38
C ILE A 256 -25.95 3.76 6.84
N GLY A 257 -25.90 4.74 7.74
CA GLY A 257 -25.82 4.56 9.19
C GLY A 257 -24.78 5.45 9.86
N LEU A 258 -25.24 6.41 10.68
CA LEU A 258 -24.39 7.41 11.36
C LEU A 258 -23.47 6.83 12.43
N ASP A 259 -23.89 5.75 13.08
CA ASP A 259 -23.19 5.10 14.20
C ASP A 259 -22.53 3.77 13.80
N THR A 260 -22.72 3.35 12.55
CA THR A 260 -22.05 2.18 12.00
C THR A 260 -20.58 2.53 11.78
N GLY A 261 -19.68 1.71 12.30
CA GLY A 261 -18.24 1.87 12.10
C GLY A 261 -17.79 1.26 10.79
N LEU A 262 -16.68 1.73 10.23
CA LEU A 262 -16.05 1.07 9.09
C LEU A 262 -15.73 -0.40 9.42
N HIS A 263 -15.87 -1.26 8.42
CA HIS A 263 -15.51 -2.66 8.52
C HIS A 263 -14.48 -3.01 7.44
N PRO A 264 -13.30 -3.51 7.81
CA PRO A 264 -12.36 -4.03 6.82
C PRO A 264 -12.82 -5.40 6.33
N ASP A 265 -13.17 -5.49 5.05
CA ASP A 265 -13.51 -6.73 4.35
C ASP A 265 -12.28 -7.33 3.65
N PHE A 266 -11.14 -7.27 4.33
CA PHE A 266 -9.82 -7.71 3.89
C PHE A 266 -8.89 -7.89 5.09
N GLY A 267 -7.77 -8.56 4.88
CA GLY A 267 -6.80 -8.81 5.94
C GLY A 267 -5.81 -9.93 5.60
N SER A 268 -5.33 -10.61 6.63
CA SER A 268 -4.43 -11.75 6.54
C SER A 268 -5.17 -13.08 6.73
N GLY A 269 -4.77 -14.09 5.96
CA GLY A 269 -5.17 -15.49 6.17
C GLY A 269 -6.63 -15.79 5.83
N PHE A 270 -7.28 -16.55 6.72
CA PHE A 270 -8.65 -17.02 6.55
C PHE A 270 -9.61 -16.31 7.50
N TRP A 271 -10.81 -16.00 6.99
CA TRP A 271 -11.97 -15.60 7.77
C TRP A 271 -13.07 -16.64 7.58
N GLU A 272 -13.61 -17.19 8.67
CA GLU A 272 -14.62 -18.27 8.64
C GLU A 272 -14.26 -19.46 7.73
N GLY A 273 -12.97 -19.76 7.60
CA GLY A 273 -12.46 -20.87 6.80
C GLY A 273 -12.24 -20.56 5.31
N ALA A 274 -12.45 -19.31 4.86
CA ALA A 274 -12.23 -18.86 3.49
C ALA A 274 -11.18 -17.73 3.42
N PRO A 275 -10.37 -17.63 2.34
CA PRO A 275 -9.45 -16.50 2.13
C PRO A 275 -10.18 -15.17 2.23
N ILE A 276 -9.68 -14.25 3.05
CA ILE A 276 -10.27 -12.92 3.26
C ILE A 276 -9.83 -11.94 2.15
N GLY A 277 -10.71 -11.01 1.75
CA GLY A 277 -10.41 -9.98 0.76
C GLY A 277 -10.39 -10.47 -0.69
N ILE A 278 -10.16 -9.53 -1.61
CA ILE A 278 -10.24 -9.78 -3.06
C ILE A 278 -8.83 -9.92 -3.63
N PRO A 279 -8.40 -11.14 -4.03
CA PRO A 279 -7.05 -11.35 -4.54
C PRO A 279 -6.91 -10.88 -6.00
N TYR A 280 -5.67 -10.60 -6.39
CA TYR A 280 -5.30 -10.30 -7.78
C TYR A 280 -4.06 -11.10 -8.20
N VAL A 281 -3.85 -11.22 -9.51
CA VAL A 281 -2.64 -11.79 -10.10
C VAL A 281 -2.10 -10.87 -11.19
N VAL A 282 -0.78 -10.68 -11.21
CA VAL A 282 -0.09 -9.93 -12.26
C VAL A 282 0.51 -10.91 -13.26
N VAL A 283 0.24 -10.70 -14.54
CA VAL A 283 0.70 -11.54 -15.65
C VAL A 283 1.47 -10.70 -16.66
N SER A 284 2.32 -11.35 -17.44
CA SER A 284 2.97 -10.73 -18.60
C SER A 284 2.03 -10.73 -19.81
N GLY A 285 2.34 -9.93 -20.83
CA GLY A 285 1.60 -9.90 -22.09
C GLY A 285 1.72 -11.22 -22.89
N ALA A 286 2.60 -12.13 -22.48
CA ALA A 286 2.74 -13.47 -23.05
C ALA A 286 1.81 -14.51 -22.40
N GLN A 287 1.04 -14.15 -21.38
CA GLN A 287 0.10 -15.07 -20.72
C GLN A 287 -0.96 -15.55 -21.73
N ALA A 288 -1.06 -16.89 -21.86
CA ALA A 288 -2.04 -17.50 -22.74
C ALA A 288 -3.45 -17.09 -22.34
N ARG A 289 -4.26 -16.71 -23.33
CA ARG A 289 -5.67 -16.35 -23.14
C ARG A 289 -6.52 -17.60 -23.18
N VAL A 290 -7.54 -17.64 -22.32
CA VAL A 290 -8.47 -18.75 -22.18
C VAL A 290 -9.90 -18.32 -22.52
N PRO A 291 -10.73 -19.22 -23.08
CA PRO A 291 -12.12 -18.92 -23.41
C PRO A 291 -12.94 -18.56 -22.17
N MET A 292 -13.72 -17.48 -22.28
CA MET A 292 -14.73 -17.10 -21.27
C MET A 292 -16.11 -17.54 -21.76
N VAL A 293 -16.90 -18.13 -20.86
CA VAL A 293 -18.30 -18.50 -21.10
C VAL A 293 -19.16 -17.76 -20.09
N TRP A 294 -19.98 -16.83 -20.58
CA TRP A 294 -20.84 -15.99 -19.74
C TRP A 294 -22.16 -16.71 -19.41
N THR A 295 -22.54 -16.73 -18.14
CA THR A 295 -23.74 -17.44 -17.64
C THR A 295 -24.87 -16.52 -17.19
N ALA A 296 -24.63 -15.20 -17.10
CA ALA A 296 -25.66 -14.22 -16.74
C ALA A 296 -25.56 -12.93 -17.56
N TYR A 297 -24.63 -12.04 -17.23
CA TYR A 297 -24.47 -10.70 -17.81
C TYR A 297 -23.60 -10.70 -19.07
N GLY A 298 -23.78 -11.69 -19.95
CA GLY A 298 -22.99 -11.82 -21.18
C GLY A 298 -23.12 -10.63 -22.12
N ASP A 299 -24.32 -10.05 -22.21
CA ASP A 299 -24.63 -8.87 -23.04
C ASP A 299 -24.07 -7.55 -22.47
N GLU A 300 -23.57 -7.58 -21.24
CA GLU A 300 -22.91 -6.45 -20.56
C GLU A 300 -21.42 -6.75 -20.27
N SER A 301 -20.90 -7.85 -20.83
CA SER A 301 -19.52 -8.29 -20.63
C SER A 301 -18.65 -7.98 -21.84
N ASP A 302 -17.38 -7.64 -21.60
CA ASP A 302 -16.41 -7.51 -22.70
C ASP A 302 -16.08 -8.90 -23.27
N PRO A 303 -16.10 -9.10 -24.60
CA PRO A 303 -15.83 -10.40 -25.19
C PRO A 303 -14.48 -10.99 -24.77
N GLY A 304 -14.47 -12.29 -24.45
CA GLY A 304 -13.23 -13.05 -24.26
C GLY A 304 -12.46 -13.27 -25.57
N PRO A 305 -11.28 -13.93 -25.53
CA PRO A 305 -10.69 -14.62 -24.38
C PRO A 305 -9.84 -13.71 -23.48
N TYR A 306 -9.68 -14.10 -22.20
CA TYR A 306 -8.94 -13.33 -21.18
C TYR A 306 -7.65 -14.05 -20.74
N PRO A 307 -6.58 -13.35 -20.32
CA PRO A 307 -5.29 -13.94 -19.95
C PRO A 307 -5.30 -14.52 -18.52
N VAL A 308 -6.28 -15.36 -18.17
CA VAL A 308 -6.43 -15.90 -16.81
C VAL A 308 -5.49 -17.11 -16.61
N PRO A 309 -4.52 -17.05 -15.68
CA PRO A 309 -3.71 -18.22 -15.33
C PRO A 309 -4.56 -19.36 -14.74
N VAL A 310 -4.13 -20.61 -14.93
CA VAL A 310 -4.84 -21.80 -14.41
C VAL A 310 -4.97 -21.79 -12.88
N ASP A 311 -3.98 -21.22 -12.22
CA ASP A 311 -3.83 -21.07 -10.78
C ASP A 311 -4.24 -19.67 -10.29
N ALA A 312 -4.97 -18.89 -11.11
CA ALA A 312 -5.48 -17.59 -10.70
C ALA A 312 -6.22 -17.69 -9.35
N PRO A 313 -5.91 -16.82 -8.39
CA PRO A 313 -6.57 -16.83 -7.10
C PRO A 313 -8.03 -16.40 -7.28
N VAL A 314 -8.92 -17.04 -6.51
CA VAL A 314 -10.37 -16.77 -6.51
C VAL A 314 -10.74 -16.27 -5.14
N GLU A 315 -11.48 -15.17 -5.06
CA GLU A 315 -12.03 -14.67 -3.80
C GLU A 315 -12.85 -15.75 -3.05
N GLY A 316 -12.62 -15.86 -1.74
CA GLY A 316 -13.20 -16.92 -0.91
C GLY A 316 -12.68 -18.33 -1.23
N GLY A 317 -11.76 -18.47 -2.20
CA GLY A 317 -11.16 -19.74 -2.61
C GLY A 317 -11.93 -20.48 -3.70
N ARG A 318 -11.28 -21.49 -4.29
CA ARG A 318 -11.83 -22.21 -5.46
C ARG A 318 -13.12 -22.98 -5.19
N ALA A 319 -13.43 -23.28 -3.93
CA ALA A 319 -14.62 -24.01 -3.49
C ALA A 319 -15.73 -23.12 -2.90
N SER A 320 -15.54 -21.80 -2.82
CA SER A 320 -16.58 -20.88 -2.33
C SER A 320 -17.78 -20.81 -3.29
N ASN A 321 -18.93 -20.39 -2.77
CA ASN A 321 -20.12 -20.14 -3.58
C ASN A 321 -20.50 -18.65 -3.66
N GLY A 322 -19.68 -17.77 -3.07
CA GLY A 322 -19.86 -16.32 -3.04
C GLY A 322 -19.49 -15.63 -4.36
N ASP A 323 -19.02 -14.39 -4.29
CA ASP A 323 -18.80 -13.57 -5.48
C ASP A 323 -17.65 -14.05 -6.36
N ARG A 324 -16.64 -14.70 -5.78
CA ARG A 324 -15.59 -15.43 -6.52
C ARG A 324 -14.92 -14.57 -7.59
N HIS A 325 -14.60 -13.33 -7.22
CA HIS A 325 -13.87 -12.44 -8.12
C HIS A 325 -12.52 -13.04 -8.52
N VAL A 326 -12.17 -12.87 -9.80
CA VAL A 326 -10.83 -13.12 -10.35
C VAL A 326 -10.35 -11.85 -11.03
N ILE A 327 -9.23 -11.31 -10.55
CA ILE A 327 -8.63 -10.08 -11.02
C ILE A 327 -7.26 -10.38 -11.64
N VAL A 328 -7.08 -10.00 -12.91
CA VAL A 328 -5.84 -10.21 -13.66
C VAL A 328 -5.32 -8.88 -14.20
N ILE A 329 -4.08 -8.56 -13.88
CA ILE A 329 -3.38 -7.38 -14.39
C ILE A 329 -2.36 -7.83 -15.43
N ASP A 330 -2.59 -7.48 -16.69
CA ASP A 330 -1.60 -7.62 -17.75
C ASP A 330 -0.68 -6.40 -17.73
N ARG A 331 0.48 -6.57 -17.08
CA ARG A 331 1.41 -5.47 -16.79
C ARG A 331 2.13 -4.93 -18.02
N ASP A 332 2.16 -5.68 -19.12
CA ASP A 332 2.88 -5.30 -20.34
C ASP A 332 1.93 -4.54 -21.27
N ASN A 333 0.67 -4.96 -21.35
CA ASN A 333 -0.36 -4.32 -22.18
C ASN A 333 -1.20 -3.26 -21.44
N GLN A 334 -0.95 -3.02 -20.14
CA GLN A 334 -1.72 -2.08 -19.31
C GLN A 334 -3.23 -2.37 -19.32
N ARG A 335 -3.58 -3.65 -19.13
CA ARG A 335 -4.97 -4.11 -19.10
C ARG A 335 -5.31 -4.75 -17.77
N LEU A 336 -6.52 -4.49 -17.30
CA LEU A 336 -7.12 -5.07 -16.11
C LEU A 336 -8.34 -5.88 -16.54
N TYR A 337 -8.35 -7.16 -16.22
CA TYR A 337 -9.46 -8.07 -16.50
C TYR A 337 -10.08 -8.48 -15.17
N GLU A 338 -11.37 -8.25 -15.01
CA GLU A 338 -12.10 -8.57 -13.79
C GLU A 338 -13.30 -9.43 -14.13
N ILE A 339 -13.45 -10.53 -13.39
CA ILE A 339 -14.43 -11.57 -13.65
C ILE A 339 -15.22 -11.82 -12.38
N GLY A 340 -16.55 -11.76 -12.47
CA GLY A 340 -17.46 -12.05 -11.36
C GLY A 340 -17.99 -13.47 -11.45
N ARG A 341 -18.14 -14.13 -10.29
CA ARG A 341 -18.62 -15.50 -10.11
C ARG A 341 -17.89 -16.52 -10.99
N ALA A 342 -16.55 -16.52 -10.91
CA ALA A 342 -15.70 -17.28 -11.80
C ALA A 342 -15.51 -18.76 -11.37
N PHE A 343 -15.74 -19.69 -12.30
CA PHE A 343 -15.62 -21.13 -12.12
C PHE A 343 -14.70 -21.75 -13.20
N PRO A 344 -13.49 -22.18 -12.84
CA PRO A 344 -12.56 -22.81 -13.77
C PRO A 344 -13.08 -24.18 -14.18
N GLN A 345 -13.01 -24.50 -15.47
CA GLN A 345 -13.51 -25.76 -16.04
C GLN A 345 -12.39 -26.70 -16.44
N THR A 346 -12.69 -28.01 -16.43
CA THR A 346 -11.84 -29.06 -17.01
C THR A 346 -11.72 -28.81 -18.52
N GLY A 347 -10.56 -28.33 -18.97
CA GLY A 347 -10.34 -27.88 -20.37
C GLY A 347 -9.81 -26.45 -20.50
N GLY A 348 -9.69 -25.72 -19.38
CA GLY A 348 -9.03 -24.40 -19.33
C GLY A 348 -9.95 -23.21 -19.55
N ALA A 349 -11.20 -23.44 -19.98
CA ALA A 349 -12.22 -22.39 -20.03
C ALA A 349 -12.67 -21.97 -18.62
N TRP A 350 -13.26 -20.78 -18.52
CA TRP A 350 -13.91 -20.32 -17.30
C TRP A 350 -15.38 -20.00 -17.56
N PHE A 351 -16.24 -20.47 -16.67
CA PHE A 351 -17.64 -20.07 -16.63
C PHE A 351 -17.77 -18.93 -15.62
N ALA A 352 -18.44 -17.86 -15.97
CA ALA A 352 -18.55 -16.68 -15.12
C ALA A 352 -19.82 -15.91 -15.43
N ASP A 353 -20.35 -15.18 -14.45
CA ASP A 353 -21.56 -14.40 -14.66
C ASP A 353 -21.29 -13.13 -15.45
N VAL A 354 -20.11 -12.52 -15.27
CA VAL A 354 -19.74 -11.25 -15.91
C VAL A 354 -18.23 -11.14 -16.08
N GLY A 355 -17.79 -10.41 -17.11
CA GLY A 355 -16.39 -10.02 -17.31
C GLY A 355 -16.23 -8.61 -17.87
N ALA A 356 -15.29 -7.86 -17.32
CA ALA A 356 -14.97 -6.50 -17.77
C ALA A 356 -13.48 -6.34 -18.05
N LEU A 357 -13.17 -5.64 -19.15
CA LEU A 357 -11.81 -5.28 -19.57
C LEU A 357 -11.60 -3.77 -19.43
N PHE A 358 -10.70 -3.38 -18.53
CA PHE A 358 -10.33 -1.99 -18.31
C PHE A 358 -8.94 -1.67 -18.87
N HIS A 359 -8.81 -0.48 -19.42
CA HIS A 359 -7.55 0.12 -19.86
C HIS A 359 -6.94 0.91 -18.71
N LEU A 360 -5.85 0.40 -18.15
CA LEU A 360 -5.18 1.03 -17.01
C LEU A 360 -4.47 2.33 -17.42
N ASP A 361 -4.19 2.53 -18.70
CA ASP A 361 -3.45 3.66 -19.27
C ASP A 361 -4.35 4.78 -19.85
N SER A 362 -5.65 4.76 -19.56
CA SER A 362 -6.64 5.62 -20.21
C SER A 362 -7.69 6.18 -19.24
N ASN A 363 -8.22 7.37 -19.52
CA ASN A 363 -9.41 7.91 -18.85
C ASN A 363 -10.73 7.39 -19.47
N ASN A 364 -10.70 6.94 -20.72
CA ASN A 364 -11.74 6.05 -21.23
C ASN A 364 -11.45 4.64 -20.71
N VAL A 365 -11.82 4.38 -19.45
CA VAL A 365 -11.35 3.22 -18.67
C VAL A 365 -11.90 1.90 -19.19
N ARG A 366 -13.09 1.88 -19.80
CA ARG A 366 -13.72 0.68 -20.38
C ARG A 366 -14.27 0.98 -21.77
N PRO A 367 -13.43 1.07 -22.81
CA PRO A 367 -13.86 1.52 -24.13
C PRO A 367 -14.95 0.63 -24.79
N GLY A 368 -15.03 -0.64 -24.42
CA GLY A 368 -16.06 -1.57 -24.91
C GLY A 368 -17.40 -1.46 -24.16
N GLY A 369 -17.42 -0.80 -23.00
CA GLY A 369 -18.62 -0.66 -22.17
C GLY A 369 -19.59 0.40 -22.69
N GLN A 370 -20.86 0.26 -22.31
CA GLN A 370 -21.91 1.26 -22.57
C GLN A 370 -22.44 1.85 -21.26
N PRO A 371 -22.99 3.07 -21.27
CA PRO A 371 -23.77 3.56 -20.16
C PRO A 371 -24.88 2.57 -19.79
N GLY A 372 -25.01 2.26 -18.50
CA GLY A 372 -25.93 1.24 -18.00
C GLY A 372 -25.34 -0.16 -17.91
N TRP A 373 -24.14 -0.44 -18.42
CA TRP A 373 -23.51 -1.74 -18.24
C TRP A 373 -22.90 -1.90 -16.85
N THR A 374 -23.20 -3.03 -16.22
CA THR A 374 -22.53 -3.51 -15.01
C THR A 374 -21.11 -4.02 -15.32
N SER A 375 -20.38 -4.42 -14.29
CA SER A 375 -19.10 -5.11 -14.39
C SER A 375 -19.03 -6.24 -13.36
N ALA A 376 -17.83 -6.76 -13.07
CA ALA A 376 -17.63 -7.60 -11.88
C ALA A 376 -17.98 -6.86 -10.57
N ASP A 377 -17.98 -5.53 -10.60
CA ASP A 377 -18.54 -4.64 -9.57
C ASP A 377 -19.94 -4.15 -9.98
N ALA A 378 -20.89 -4.13 -9.05
CA ALA A 378 -22.28 -3.78 -9.35
C ALA A 378 -22.48 -2.32 -9.82
N ALA A 379 -21.58 -1.39 -9.48
CA ALA A 379 -21.61 -0.02 -9.99
C ALA A 379 -21.10 0.10 -11.45
N GLY A 380 -20.59 -0.99 -12.03
CA GLY A 380 -19.89 -0.96 -13.32
C GLY A 380 -18.46 -0.42 -13.22
N LEU A 381 -17.95 -0.25 -11.99
CA LEU A 381 -16.60 0.23 -11.70
C LEU A 381 -15.56 -0.89 -11.79
N PRO A 382 -14.28 -0.57 -12.02
CA PRO A 382 -13.20 -1.53 -11.77
C PRO A 382 -13.01 -1.74 -10.25
N ILE A 383 -12.84 -2.99 -9.81
CA ILE A 383 -12.66 -3.40 -8.41
C ILE A 383 -11.25 -3.06 -7.92
N PHE A 384 -10.22 -3.50 -8.65
CA PHE A 384 -8.82 -3.42 -8.26
C PHE A 384 -8.35 -2.00 -7.90
N PRO A 385 -8.71 -0.94 -8.66
CA PRO A 385 -8.36 0.43 -8.31
C PRO A 385 -8.91 0.90 -6.97
N GLY A 386 -9.97 0.27 -6.45
CA GLY A 386 -10.56 0.61 -5.15
C GLY A 386 -10.07 -0.25 -3.98
N LEU A 387 -9.22 -1.24 -4.21
CA LEU A 387 -8.75 -2.14 -3.15
C LEU A 387 -7.68 -1.47 -2.29
N ALA A 388 -7.83 -1.55 -0.97
CA ALA A 388 -6.73 -1.32 -0.04
C ALA A 388 -5.63 -2.37 -0.24
N ARG A 389 -4.37 -1.94 -0.40
CA ARG A 389 -3.22 -2.83 -0.57
C ARG A 389 -2.15 -2.55 0.48
N TYR A 390 -1.57 -3.62 1.04
CA TYR A 390 -0.66 -3.50 2.20
C TYR A 390 0.60 -2.71 1.85
N GLU A 391 1.18 -2.93 0.68
CA GLU A 391 2.41 -2.28 0.24
C GLU A 391 2.28 -0.74 0.13
N GLU A 392 1.08 -0.24 -0.13
CA GLU A 392 0.78 1.20 -0.15
C GLU A 392 0.50 1.71 1.25
N ALA A 393 -0.30 0.96 2.02
CA ALA A 393 -0.66 1.32 3.38
C ALA A 393 0.55 1.36 4.33
N ALA A 394 1.52 0.45 4.13
CA ALA A 394 2.75 0.36 4.92
C ALA A 394 3.66 1.59 4.76
N LEU A 395 3.48 2.39 3.69
CA LEU A 395 4.18 3.67 3.52
C LEU A 395 3.64 4.77 4.45
N GLY A 396 2.51 4.51 5.12
CA GLY A 396 1.87 5.46 6.03
C GLY A 396 1.02 6.53 5.33
N PRO A 397 0.68 7.62 6.04
CA PRO A 397 -0.12 8.72 5.48
C PRO A 397 0.40 9.21 4.12
N GLY A 398 -0.47 9.17 3.10
CA GLY A 398 -0.12 9.53 1.72
C GLY A 398 0.44 8.38 0.87
N GLY A 399 0.59 7.18 1.44
CA GLY A 399 1.03 5.98 0.73
C GLY A 399 0.00 5.45 -0.28
N ILE A 400 -1.29 5.47 0.09
CA ILE A 400 -2.41 5.15 -0.79
C ILE A 400 -2.83 6.42 -1.51
N ALA A 401 -2.66 6.43 -2.83
CA ALA A 401 -2.79 7.62 -3.69
C ALA A 401 -3.97 7.54 -4.66
N HIS A 402 -5.00 6.79 -4.28
CA HIS A 402 -6.23 6.58 -5.04
C HIS A 402 -7.42 6.46 -4.08
N ALA A 403 -8.63 6.57 -4.62
CA ALA A 403 -9.85 6.33 -3.88
C ALA A 403 -9.99 4.85 -3.53
N LEU A 404 -10.63 4.57 -2.39
CA LEU A 404 -11.03 3.21 -2.01
C LEU A 404 -12.44 2.90 -2.51
N ARG A 405 -12.91 1.67 -2.32
CA ARG A 405 -14.31 1.29 -2.54
C ARG A 405 -14.96 0.75 -1.27
N PHE A 406 -16.26 0.96 -1.14
CA PHE A 406 -17.06 0.39 -0.05
C PHE A 406 -18.47 0.00 -0.51
N THR A 407 -19.16 -0.79 0.32
CA THR A 407 -20.52 -1.24 0.05
C THR A 407 -21.57 -0.59 0.96
N VAL A 408 -22.81 -0.59 0.49
CA VAL A 408 -23.99 -0.06 1.19
C VAL A 408 -25.12 -1.07 1.12
N GLN A 409 -25.97 -1.17 2.13
CA GLN A 409 -27.05 -2.15 2.13
C GLN A 409 -28.17 -1.82 1.14
N ARG A 410 -28.37 -0.52 0.87
CA ARG A 410 -29.42 -0.04 -0.01
C ARG A 410 -28.89 1.11 -0.84
N SER A 411 -28.97 0.96 -2.16
CA SER A 411 -28.73 2.04 -3.11
C SER A 411 -30.04 2.50 -3.76
N ARG A 412 -29.99 3.65 -4.45
CA ARG A 412 -31.06 4.09 -5.35
C ARG A 412 -30.78 3.68 -6.81
N ARG A 413 -31.83 3.71 -7.63
CA ARG A 413 -31.85 3.51 -9.08
C ARG A 413 -31.25 4.74 -9.78
N ALA A 414 -29.98 4.99 -9.54
CA ALA A 414 -29.18 6.04 -10.15
C ALA A 414 -27.69 5.75 -9.95
N TYR A 415 -26.83 6.35 -10.76
CA TYR A 415 -25.38 6.30 -10.57
C TYR A 415 -24.73 7.66 -10.82
N VAL A 416 -23.52 7.85 -10.28
CA VAL A 416 -22.68 9.03 -10.50
C VAL A 416 -21.39 8.55 -11.18
N PRO A 417 -20.97 9.14 -12.31
CA PRO A 417 -19.70 8.81 -12.94
C PRO A 417 -18.52 8.93 -11.96
N PRO A 418 -17.52 8.04 -12.02
CA PRO A 418 -17.23 7.12 -13.12
C PRO A 418 -18.02 5.80 -13.08
N ALA A 419 -18.96 5.59 -12.15
CA ALA A 419 -19.86 4.44 -12.23
C ALA A 419 -20.72 4.52 -13.50
N THR A 420 -21.14 3.36 -14.00
CA THR A 420 -21.92 3.23 -15.23
C THR A 420 -23.25 2.52 -14.99
N HIS A 421 -23.48 1.95 -13.82
CA HIS A 421 -24.64 1.11 -13.54
C HIS A 421 -25.23 1.36 -12.15
N TRP A 422 -26.53 1.08 -11.98
CA TRP A 422 -27.24 1.10 -10.70
C TRP A 422 -27.73 -0.31 -10.37
N ALA A 423 -27.71 -0.73 -9.10
CA ALA A 423 -28.11 -2.09 -8.71
C ALA A 423 -29.38 -2.13 -7.85
N SER A 424 -30.32 -1.20 -8.08
CA SER A 424 -31.53 -1.07 -7.27
C SER A 424 -32.71 -0.57 -8.08
N SER A 425 -33.93 -0.89 -7.65
CA SER A 425 -35.17 -0.32 -8.19
C SER A 425 -35.69 0.86 -7.35
N ASN A 426 -35.10 1.12 -6.19
CA ASN A 426 -35.58 2.16 -5.27
C ASN A 426 -35.21 3.56 -5.78
N THR A 427 -36.15 4.51 -5.81
CA THR A 427 -35.91 5.85 -6.36
C THR A 427 -35.74 6.94 -5.31
N SER A 428 -35.68 6.59 -4.02
CA SER A 428 -35.53 7.57 -2.93
C SER A 428 -34.24 8.37 -3.07
N ALA A 429 -34.35 9.70 -3.12
CA ALA A 429 -33.20 10.60 -3.19
C ALA A 429 -32.31 10.53 -1.94
N ASN A 430 -32.82 9.99 -0.83
CA ASN A 430 -32.08 9.81 0.42
C ASN A 430 -31.22 8.55 0.44
N LEU A 431 -31.30 7.69 -0.56
CA LEU A 431 -30.39 6.55 -0.68
C LEU A 431 -29.20 6.90 -1.58
N PRO A 432 -28.02 6.31 -1.33
CA PRO A 432 -26.84 6.54 -2.14
C PRO A 432 -27.01 5.98 -3.57
N PRO A 433 -26.67 6.73 -4.62
CA PRO A 433 -26.48 6.15 -5.96
C PRO A 433 -25.18 5.34 -6.01
N MET A 434 -25.08 4.43 -6.97
CA MET A 434 -23.80 3.79 -7.28
C MET A 434 -22.78 4.83 -7.77
N GLY A 435 -21.50 4.64 -7.48
CA GLY A 435 -20.44 5.62 -7.78
C GLY A 435 -20.49 6.90 -6.94
N MET A 436 -21.41 7.02 -5.98
CA MET A 436 -21.36 8.13 -5.01
C MET A 436 -20.02 8.12 -4.28
N ARG A 437 -19.37 9.28 -4.20
CA ARG A 437 -18.09 9.42 -3.52
C ARG A 437 -18.27 10.05 -2.14
N VAL A 438 -17.84 9.36 -1.09
CA VAL A 438 -17.74 9.92 0.26
C VAL A 438 -16.30 10.29 0.57
N ARG A 439 -16.08 11.27 1.44
CA ARG A 439 -14.75 11.53 2.03
C ARG A 439 -14.86 11.65 3.54
N LEU A 440 -13.78 11.31 4.23
CA LEU A 440 -13.64 11.55 5.65
C LEU A 440 -13.53 13.06 5.89
N LYS A 441 -14.37 13.61 6.77
CA LYS A 441 -14.44 15.05 7.05
C LYS A 441 -13.07 15.60 7.42
N ALA A 442 -12.75 16.81 6.97
CA ALA A 442 -11.51 17.49 7.34
C ALA A 442 -11.32 17.60 8.87
N SER A 443 -12.42 17.81 9.60
CA SER A 443 -12.46 17.94 11.07
C SER A 443 -12.19 16.64 11.84
N TYR A 444 -12.29 15.47 11.21
CA TYR A 444 -11.95 14.22 11.87
C TYR A 444 -10.44 14.15 12.14
N ILE A 445 -10.04 14.04 13.40
CA ILE A 445 -8.63 13.92 13.78
C ILE A 445 -8.23 12.45 13.75
N ILE A 446 -7.33 12.08 12.84
CA ILE A 446 -6.79 10.72 12.77
C ILE A 446 -5.95 10.47 14.03
N PRO A 447 -6.31 9.50 14.89
CA PRO A 447 -5.56 9.26 16.12
C PRO A 447 -4.10 8.90 15.83
N PRO A 448 -3.13 9.55 16.51
CA PRO A 448 -1.71 9.24 16.30
C PRO A 448 -1.33 7.85 16.83
N THR A 449 -2.19 7.23 17.65
CA THR A 449 -2.03 5.90 18.23
C THR A 449 -2.48 4.76 17.32
N PHE A 450 -3.16 5.07 16.20
CA PHE A 450 -3.51 4.08 15.19
C PHE A 450 -2.28 3.59 14.44
N SER A 451 -2.36 2.38 13.87
CA SER A 451 -1.27 1.81 13.10
C SER A 451 -0.93 2.68 11.88
N THR A 452 0.29 2.52 11.36
CA THR A 452 0.74 3.19 10.13
C THR A 452 -0.24 2.97 8.98
N GLU A 453 -0.71 1.73 8.82
CA GLU A 453 -1.61 1.32 7.75
C GLU A 453 -3.02 1.91 7.91
N THR A 454 -3.58 1.89 9.12
CA THR A 454 -4.88 2.54 9.38
C THR A 454 -4.78 4.03 9.12
N ARG A 455 -3.70 4.68 9.55
CA ARG A 455 -3.48 6.11 9.28
C ARG A 455 -3.35 6.39 7.79
N ALA A 456 -2.72 5.49 7.01
CA ALA A 456 -2.67 5.58 5.55
C ALA A 456 -4.06 5.52 4.92
N LEU A 457 -4.88 4.54 5.31
CA LEU A 457 -6.26 4.37 4.85
C LEU A 457 -7.11 5.62 5.13
N LEU A 458 -7.09 6.12 6.36
CA LEU A 458 -7.88 7.30 6.74
C LEU A 458 -7.38 8.58 6.07
N THR A 459 -6.08 8.67 5.77
CA THR A 459 -5.53 9.78 4.97
C THR A 459 -6.04 9.70 3.54
N ALA A 460 -6.02 8.53 2.91
CA ALA A 460 -6.59 8.34 1.58
C ALA A 460 -8.10 8.63 1.54
N MET A 461 -8.85 8.25 2.57
CA MET A 461 -10.28 8.59 2.68
C MET A 461 -10.54 10.09 2.83
N LYS A 462 -9.59 10.89 3.35
CA LYS A 462 -9.68 12.37 3.34
C LYS A 462 -9.35 12.94 1.97
N THR A 463 -8.24 12.48 1.37
CA THR A 463 -7.70 13.04 0.13
C THR A 463 -8.46 12.56 -1.09
N HIS A 464 -8.66 11.26 -1.25
CA HIS A 464 -9.27 10.64 -2.42
C HIS A 464 -10.67 10.08 -2.14
N GLY A 465 -11.08 9.93 -0.88
CA GLY A 465 -12.41 9.42 -0.56
C GLY A 465 -12.64 7.95 -0.94
N MET A 466 -13.90 7.55 -0.99
CA MET A 466 -14.32 6.19 -1.31
C MET A 466 -15.56 6.19 -2.21
N PHE A 467 -15.60 5.29 -3.18
CA PHE A 467 -16.77 5.09 -4.03
C PHE A 467 -17.72 4.03 -3.47
N VAL A 468 -19.02 4.31 -3.50
CA VAL A 468 -20.08 3.29 -3.36
C VAL A 468 -20.01 2.39 -4.59
N ALA A 469 -19.64 1.13 -4.38
CA ALA A 469 -19.35 0.22 -5.48
C ALA A 469 -20.37 -0.93 -5.57
N ASP A 470 -20.91 -1.37 -4.43
CA ASP A 470 -21.84 -2.50 -4.42
C ASP A 470 -22.92 -2.38 -3.34
N ASN A 471 -23.99 -3.16 -3.54
CA ASN A 471 -24.94 -3.48 -2.51
C ASN A 471 -24.40 -4.61 -1.63
N GLY A 472 -24.08 -4.29 -0.38
CA GLY A 472 -23.50 -5.22 0.58
C GLY A 472 -23.80 -4.80 2.01
N SER A 473 -22.87 -5.01 2.93
CA SER A 473 -23.03 -4.51 4.30
C SER A 473 -22.55 -3.06 4.40
N ASN A 474 -23.28 -2.22 5.14
CA ASN A 474 -22.93 -0.81 5.27
C ASN A 474 -21.49 -0.62 5.77
N TRP A 475 -20.72 0.23 5.07
CA TRP A 475 -19.37 0.65 5.45
C TRP A 475 -18.30 -0.46 5.39
N TYR A 476 -18.53 -1.50 4.61
CA TYR A 476 -17.52 -2.54 4.35
C TYR A 476 -16.56 -2.03 3.27
N VAL A 477 -15.29 -1.84 3.65
CA VAL A 477 -14.20 -1.37 2.79
C VAL A 477 -13.44 -2.59 2.29
N SER A 478 -13.22 -2.69 0.97
CA SER A 478 -12.56 -3.85 0.37
C SER A 478 -11.06 -3.64 0.20
N GLY A 479 -10.32 -4.74 0.19
CA GLY A 479 -8.87 -4.75 -0.01
C GLY A 479 -8.34 -6.10 -0.45
N ALA A 480 -7.06 -6.11 -0.81
CA ALA A 480 -6.36 -7.33 -1.18
C ALA A 480 -5.87 -8.09 0.07
N PRO A 481 -5.93 -9.43 0.07
CA PRO A 481 -5.31 -10.24 1.12
C PRO A 481 -3.81 -10.00 1.17
N ASP A 482 -3.27 -9.88 2.38
CA ASP A 482 -1.83 -9.86 2.62
C ASP A 482 -1.53 -10.40 4.02
N PRO A 483 -0.59 -11.34 4.19
CA PRO A 483 -0.24 -11.91 5.49
C PRO A 483 0.32 -10.87 6.49
N ARG A 484 0.76 -9.70 6.03
CA ARG A 484 1.30 -8.62 6.87
C ARG A 484 0.20 -7.75 7.51
N TRP A 485 -1.05 -7.86 7.05
CA TRP A 485 -2.16 -7.20 7.73
C TRP A 485 -2.33 -7.72 9.15
N ASN A 486 -2.37 -6.80 10.12
CA ASN A 486 -2.78 -7.12 11.48
C ASN A 486 -4.30 -6.98 11.59
N ASN A 487 -5.01 -8.10 11.52
CA ASN A 487 -6.48 -8.12 11.50
C ASN A 487 -7.11 -7.51 12.75
N ASP A 488 -6.51 -7.71 13.93
CA ASP A 488 -7.04 -7.20 15.20
C ASP A 488 -6.92 -5.67 15.26
N ARG A 489 -5.77 -5.12 14.86
CA ARG A 489 -5.56 -3.66 14.77
C ARG A 489 -6.45 -3.05 13.71
N LEU A 490 -6.47 -3.62 12.50
CA LEU A 490 -7.29 -3.13 11.40
C LEU A 490 -8.78 -3.08 11.78
N ASN A 491 -9.31 -4.14 12.41
CA ASN A 491 -10.69 -4.17 12.90
C ASN A 491 -10.93 -3.17 14.03
N SER A 492 -10.10 -3.21 15.08
CA SER A 492 -10.34 -2.39 16.28
C SER A 492 -10.18 -0.90 16.03
N GLU A 493 -9.34 -0.48 15.08
CA GLU A 493 -9.09 0.92 14.76
C GLU A 493 -10.11 1.46 13.74
N LEU A 494 -10.35 0.76 12.62
CA LEU A 494 -11.32 1.25 11.60
C LEU A 494 -12.75 1.33 12.15
N ARG A 495 -13.17 0.41 13.02
CA ARG A 495 -14.52 0.42 13.62
C ARG A 495 -14.78 1.64 14.52
N GLN A 496 -13.73 2.38 14.91
CA GLN A 496 -13.89 3.62 15.67
C GLN A 496 -14.31 4.78 14.78
N VAL A 497 -14.04 4.72 13.47
CA VAL A 497 -14.47 5.72 12.48
C VAL A 497 -15.91 5.41 12.07
N ARG A 498 -16.82 6.36 12.29
CA ARG A 498 -18.27 6.17 12.12
C ARG A 498 -18.77 6.85 10.86
N GLY A 499 -19.92 6.40 10.35
CA GLY A 499 -20.56 7.04 9.20
C GLY A 499 -20.73 8.56 9.34
N ARG A 500 -21.01 9.07 10.55
CA ARG A 500 -21.09 10.52 10.84
C ARG A 500 -19.80 11.30 10.57
N ASP A 501 -18.66 10.63 10.52
CA ASP A 501 -17.36 11.23 10.24
C ASP A 501 -17.15 11.46 8.75
N PHE A 502 -18.05 10.95 7.90
CA PHE A 502 -18.02 11.12 6.45
C PHE A 502 -19.01 12.18 5.97
N GLU A 503 -18.73 12.69 4.78
CA GLU A 503 -19.60 13.55 4.00
C GLU A 503 -19.57 13.13 2.52
N VAL A 504 -20.66 13.38 1.81
CA VAL A 504 -20.79 13.08 0.38
C VAL A 504 -20.17 14.22 -0.42
N VAL A 505 -19.23 13.89 -1.30
CA VAL A 505 -18.72 14.83 -2.31
C VAL A 505 -19.84 15.10 -3.31
N ARG A 506 -20.01 16.36 -3.74
CA ARG A 506 -21.09 16.78 -4.64
C ARG A 506 -21.25 15.83 -5.84
N MET A 507 -22.46 15.32 -6.01
CA MET A 507 -22.79 14.32 -7.03
C MET A 507 -23.03 14.94 -8.41
N ASP A 508 -22.01 15.60 -8.95
CA ASP A 508 -22.07 16.19 -10.30
C ASP A 508 -22.24 15.09 -11.36
N GLY A 509 -23.18 15.29 -12.30
CA GLY A 509 -23.42 14.32 -13.39
C GLY A 509 -24.24 13.10 -12.99
N LEU A 510 -25.04 13.16 -11.92
CA LEU A 510 -25.98 12.09 -11.54
C LEU A 510 -26.84 11.64 -12.73
N VAL A 511 -26.78 10.35 -13.04
CA VAL A 511 -27.60 9.71 -14.06
C VAL A 511 -28.77 8.98 -13.41
N THR A 512 -29.97 9.34 -13.83
CA THR A 512 -31.20 8.61 -13.54
C THR A 512 -31.72 7.91 -14.81
N PRO A 513 -32.43 6.79 -14.68
CA PRO A 513 -32.98 6.03 -15.80
C PRO A 513 -33.96 6.80 -16.70
#